data_AF-A0A662KCX9-F1
#
_entry.id   AF-A0A662KCX9-F1
#
_cell.length_a   1.000
_cell.length_b   1.000
_cell.length_c   1.000
_cell.angle_alpha   90.00
_cell.angle_beta   90.00
_cell.angle_gamma   90.00
#
_symmetry.space_group_name_H-M   'P 1'
#
loop_
_entity.id
_entity.type
_entity.pdbx_description
1 polymer ?
#
loop_
_entity_poly.entity_id
_entity_poly.type
_entity_poly.pdbx_seq_one_letter_code
_entity_poly.pdbx_strand_id
1 'polypeptide(L)'
;MRKKGAIVMACILLVAAFMPVAGTVENYSSFPEHQSCVQNESAELPTWELGNYWTYVMNISYEATGASADMTFHNVTFEVVDIDEQRYTLAFNGTVTGAVVLAGIIEGNLQNTVIEGNAYVRKSDLALERVFDVHMEGEIKRQMVTNSFWADIEMNQNV
;
A
#
# COMPACT_ATOMS: atom_id res chain seq x y z
N MET A 1 11.85 17.77 -20.32
CA MET A 1 10.89 18.22 -19.28
C MET A 1 10.08 17.03 -18.78
N ARG A 2 9.89 16.99 -17.47
CA ARG A 2 9.47 15.85 -16.61
C ARG A 2 8.15 15.19 -17.07
N LYS A 3 8.23 13.95 -17.58
CA LYS A 3 7.06 13.06 -17.79
C LYS A 3 7.05 11.83 -16.88
N LYS A 4 7.96 11.77 -15.90
CA LYS A 4 8.01 10.71 -14.88
C LYS A 4 7.19 11.05 -13.62
N GLY A 5 6.71 12.28 -13.48
CA GLY A 5 6.06 12.76 -12.26
C GLY A 5 4.61 12.28 -12.06
N ALA A 6 3.86 12.02 -13.13
CA ALA A 6 2.43 11.71 -13.01
C ALA A 6 2.16 10.26 -12.59
N ILE A 7 2.99 9.30 -13.04
CA ILE A 7 2.86 7.88 -12.67
C ILE A 7 3.27 7.66 -11.22
N VAL A 8 4.33 8.34 -10.77
CA VAL A 8 4.81 8.28 -9.38
C VAL A 8 3.79 8.93 -8.43
N MET A 9 3.09 10.01 -8.84
CA MET A 9 2.13 10.71 -7.98
C MET A 9 0.85 9.91 -7.67
N ALA A 10 0.40 9.04 -8.58
CA ALA A 10 -0.75 8.16 -8.35
C ALA A 10 -0.40 7.03 -7.36
N CYS A 11 0.83 6.51 -7.39
CA CYS A 11 1.33 5.57 -6.39
C CYS A 11 1.60 6.24 -5.02
N ILE A 12 2.01 7.51 -5.00
CA ILE A 12 2.31 8.31 -3.80
C ILE A 12 1.08 8.51 -2.88
N LEU A 13 -0.14 8.60 -3.42
CA LEU A 13 -1.35 8.83 -2.60
C LEU A 13 -2.09 7.55 -2.24
N LEU A 14 -1.70 6.43 -2.84
CA LEU A 14 -2.30 5.12 -2.66
C LEU A 14 -2.05 4.54 -1.25
N VAL A 15 -0.93 4.90 -0.61
CA VAL A 15 -0.52 4.33 0.69
C VAL A 15 -0.95 5.18 1.89
N ALA A 16 -1.31 6.46 1.67
CA ALA A 16 -1.79 7.34 2.73
C ALA A 16 -3.15 6.90 3.32
N ALA A 17 -3.84 5.94 2.70
CA ALA A 17 -5.08 5.33 3.19
C ALA A 17 -4.84 4.17 4.18
N PHE A 18 -3.59 3.74 4.41
CA PHE A 18 -3.26 2.61 5.29
C PHE A 18 -3.06 2.98 6.76
N MET A 19 -4.09 3.56 7.37
CA MET A 19 -4.20 3.51 8.83
C MET A 19 -5.32 2.55 9.23
N PRO A 20 -4.97 1.33 9.67
CA PRO A 20 -5.57 0.78 10.86
C PRO A 20 -4.52 0.80 11.97
N VAL A 21 -4.79 1.59 13.01
CA VAL A 21 -4.23 1.37 14.34
C VAL A 21 -4.42 -0.11 14.66
N ALA A 22 -3.34 -0.79 15.06
CA ALA A 22 -3.35 -2.21 15.39
C ALA A 22 -4.45 -2.50 16.43
N GLY A 23 -5.55 -3.08 15.94
CA GLY A 23 -6.70 -3.53 16.71
C GLY A 23 -7.35 -4.65 15.91
N THR A 24 -7.62 -5.77 16.59
CA THR A 24 -8.17 -7.01 16.03
C THR A 24 -9.34 -6.77 15.08
N VAL A 25 -9.22 -7.26 13.85
CA VAL A 25 -10.31 -7.26 12.85
C VAL A 25 -11.27 -8.38 13.17
N GLU A 26 -12.39 -8.05 13.81
CA GLU A 26 -13.62 -8.85 13.70
C GLU A 26 -14.49 -8.24 12.60
N ASN A 27 -14.85 -9.08 11.62
CA ASN A 27 -15.97 -8.99 10.67
C ASN A 27 -16.66 -7.61 10.49
N TYR A 28 -16.49 -7.00 9.31
CA TYR A 28 -17.32 -5.87 8.88
C TYR A 28 -18.07 -6.19 7.58
N SER A 29 -19.26 -6.76 7.75
CA SER A 29 -20.39 -6.43 6.88
C SER A 29 -21.02 -5.11 7.37
N SER A 30 -21.19 -4.16 6.47
CA SER A 30 -21.87 -2.86 6.59
C SER A 30 -21.28 -1.82 7.57
N PHE A 31 -20.86 -0.68 7.00
CA PHE A 31 -20.59 0.57 7.73
C PHE A 31 -21.88 1.12 8.37
N PRO A 32 -21.80 1.61 9.62
CA PRO A 32 -22.48 2.83 10.02
C PRO A 32 -21.50 3.90 10.52
N GLU A 33 -21.94 5.14 10.36
CA GLU A 33 -21.25 6.38 10.72
C GLU A 33 -20.72 6.41 12.17
N HIS A 34 -19.57 7.09 12.34
CA HIS A 34 -19.01 7.53 13.63
C HIS A 34 -18.71 6.43 14.67
N GLN A 35 -17.71 5.58 14.41
CA GLN A 35 -16.91 5.03 15.50
C GLN A 35 -15.74 5.97 15.79
N SER A 36 -15.91 6.82 16.81
CA SER A 36 -14.77 7.42 17.50
C SER A 36 -13.95 6.27 18.07
N CYS A 37 -12.76 6.02 17.52
CA CYS A 37 -11.78 5.16 18.16
C CYS A 37 -11.45 5.79 19.51
N VAL A 38 -11.96 5.21 20.60
CA VAL A 38 -11.47 5.52 21.94
C VAL A 38 -10.04 4.98 21.97
N GLN A 39 -9.06 5.86 21.79
CA GLN A 39 -7.68 5.52 22.13
C GLN A 39 -7.66 5.22 23.63
N ASN A 40 -7.65 3.94 23.95
CA ASN A 40 -7.25 3.52 25.28
C ASN A 40 -5.73 3.82 25.34
N GLU A 41 -5.35 4.96 25.93
CA GLU A 41 -3.95 5.39 26.08
C GLU A 41 -3.08 4.40 26.91
N SER A 42 -3.69 3.32 27.42
CA SER A 42 -3.05 2.29 28.23
C SER A 42 -2.88 0.93 27.54
N ALA A 43 -3.15 0.82 26.23
CA ALA A 43 -2.85 -0.41 25.51
C ALA A 43 -1.34 -0.49 25.23
N GLU A 44 -0.66 -1.48 25.80
CA GLU A 44 0.74 -1.76 25.47
C GLU A 44 0.87 -2.06 23.97
N LEU A 45 1.83 -1.41 23.31
CA LEU A 45 2.10 -1.65 21.90
C LEU A 45 2.69 -3.06 21.73
N PRO A 46 2.23 -3.83 20.72
CA PRO A 46 2.81 -5.13 20.45
C PRO A 46 4.29 -4.97 20.07
N THR A 47 5.12 -5.86 20.61
CA THR A 47 6.52 -5.99 20.18
C THR A 47 6.61 -7.09 19.13
N TRP A 48 7.28 -6.80 18.02
CA TRP A 48 7.51 -7.77 16.96
C TRP A 48 8.92 -8.35 16.99
N GLU A 49 9.04 -9.60 16.54
CA GLU A 49 10.31 -10.32 16.39
C GLU A 49 10.64 -10.52 14.90
N LEU A 50 11.92 -10.77 14.60
CA LEU A 50 12.36 -11.09 13.24
C LEU A 50 11.61 -12.31 12.70
N GLY A 51 11.15 -12.23 11.45
CA GLY A 51 10.36 -13.26 10.79
C GLY A 51 8.89 -13.30 11.20
N ASN A 52 8.42 -12.42 12.10
CA ASN A 52 6.98 -12.21 12.27
C ASN A 52 6.40 -11.67 10.96
N TYR A 53 5.25 -12.19 10.55
CA TYR A 53 4.59 -11.77 9.33
C TYR A 53 3.07 -11.75 9.45
N TRP A 54 2.46 -10.92 8.62
CA TRP A 54 1.01 -10.81 8.47
C TRP A 54 0.66 -10.69 7.00
N THR A 55 -0.50 -11.24 6.63
CA THR A 55 -1.00 -11.17 5.26
C THR A 55 -2.32 -10.43 5.22
N TYR A 56 -2.43 -9.46 4.33
CA TYR A 56 -3.62 -8.63 4.17
C TYR A 56 -4.18 -8.69 2.75
N VAL A 57 -5.48 -8.45 2.65
CA VAL A 57 -6.15 -8.05 1.41
C VAL A 57 -6.53 -6.59 1.57
N MET A 58 -6.17 -5.77 0.59
CA MET A 58 -6.32 -4.32 0.68
C MET A 58 -7.00 -3.80 -0.57
N ASN A 59 -7.94 -2.88 -0.43
CA ASN A 59 -8.58 -2.20 -1.54
C ASN A 59 -8.21 -0.73 -1.50
N ILE A 60 -7.81 -0.17 -2.63
CA ILE A 60 -7.48 1.24 -2.74
C ILE A 60 -8.19 1.85 -3.92
N SER A 61 -8.89 2.94 -3.66
CA SER A 61 -9.50 3.79 -4.66
C SER A 61 -8.80 5.15 -4.63
N TYR A 62 -8.44 5.63 -5.81
CA TYR A 62 -7.77 6.91 -6.04
C TYR A 62 -8.40 7.60 -7.24
N GLU A 63 -8.67 8.88 -7.12
CA GLU A 63 -9.18 9.72 -8.19
C GLU A 63 -8.50 11.09 -8.13
N ALA A 64 -7.96 11.52 -9.26
CA ALA A 64 -7.43 12.86 -9.47
C ALA A 64 -7.64 13.27 -10.93
N THR A 65 -7.43 14.57 -11.23
CA THR A 65 -7.62 15.06 -12.60
C THR A 65 -6.72 14.32 -13.59
N GLY A 66 -7.34 13.49 -14.43
CA GLY A 66 -6.66 12.72 -15.47
C GLY A 66 -6.03 11.41 -14.98
N ALA A 67 -6.21 10.99 -13.73
CA ALA A 67 -5.75 9.69 -13.27
C ALA A 67 -6.70 9.09 -12.23
N SER A 68 -7.00 7.81 -12.37
CA SER A 68 -7.76 7.06 -11.38
C SER A 68 -7.23 5.64 -11.26
N ALA A 69 -7.41 5.06 -10.08
CA ALA A 69 -7.05 3.68 -9.81
C ALA A 69 -8.06 3.10 -8.81
N ASP A 70 -8.61 1.94 -9.13
CA ASP A 70 -9.38 1.11 -8.21
C ASP A 70 -8.71 -0.26 -8.20
N MET A 71 -7.96 -0.54 -7.14
CA MET A 71 -7.04 -1.66 -7.07
C MET A 71 -7.27 -2.49 -5.82
N THR A 72 -7.34 -3.80 -6.01
CA THR A 72 -7.28 -4.79 -4.95
C THR A 72 -5.91 -5.43 -4.93
N PHE A 73 -5.24 -5.30 -3.79
CA PHE A 73 -4.04 -6.02 -3.44
C PHE A 73 -4.43 -7.30 -2.72
N HIS A 74 -3.97 -8.43 -3.26
CA HIS A 74 -4.25 -9.75 -2.71
C HIS A 74 -2.99 -10.35 -2.11
N ASN A 75 -3.16 -10.99 -0.96
CA ASN A 75 -2.11 -11.72 -0.25
C ASN A 75 -0.85 -10.88 -0.03
N VAL A 76 -1.00 -9.61 0.40
CA VAL A 76 0.16 -8.77 0.72
C VAL A 76 0.73 -9.21 2.05
N THR A 77 1.88 -9.86 2.02
CA THR A 77 2.60 -10.28 3.21
C THR A 77 3.58 -9.19 3.61
N PHE A 78 3.53 -8.76 4.87
CA PHE A 78 4.54 -7.92 5.51
C PHE A 78 5.32 -8.79 6.49
N GLU A 79 6.65 -8.82 6.38
CA GLU A 79 7.54 -9.59 7.25
C GLU A 79 8.58 -8.68 7.91
N VAL A 80 8.80 -8.84 9.21
CA VAL A 80 9.85 -8.13 9.94
C VAL A 80 11.21 -8.70 9.55
N VAL A 81 11.97 -7.96 8.73
CA VAL A 81 13.27 -8.40 8.21
C VAL A 81 14.45 -7.76 8.93
N ASP A 82 14.23 -6.64 9.61
CA ASP A 82 15.25 -6.00 10.44
C ASP A 82 14.61 -5.24 11.62
N ILE A 83 15.37 -5.10 12.70
CA ILE A 83 14.96 -4.43 13.94
C ILE A 83 16.10 -3.56 14.44
N ASP A 84 15.91 -2.24 14.45
CA ASP A 84 16.85 -1.29 15.04
C ASP A 84 16.35 -0.79 16.42
N GLU A 85 17.02 0.19 17.03
CA GLU A 85 16.62 0.73 18.35
C GLU A 85 15.23 1.40 18.34
N GLN A 86 14.83 2.03 17.23
CA GLN A 86 13.65 2.89 17.13
C GLN A 86 12.57 2.37 16.18
N ARG A 87 12.88 1.39 15.33
CA ARG A 87 12.08 0.97 14.19
C ARG A 87 12.12 -0.53 13.92
N TYR A 88 11.10 -0.95 13.21
CA TYR A 88 11.05 -2.20 12.46
C TYR A 88 11.23 -1.89 10.97
N THR A 89 11.97 -2.74 10.26
CA THR A 89 11.95 -2.79 8.80
C THR A 89 11.09 -3.96 8.38
N LEU A 90 10.06 -3.67 7.59
CA LEU A 90 9.17 -4.67 7.03
C LEU A 90 9.45 -4.82 5.54
N ALA A 91 9.74 -6.04 5.07
CA ALA A 91 9.66 -6.35 3.65
C ALA A 91 8.21 -6.71 3.32
N PHE A 92 7.70 -6.30 2.17
CA PHE A 92 6.39 -6.69 1.72
C PHE A 92 6.38 -7.17 0.28
N ASN A 93 5.47 -8.09 -0.02
CA ASN A 93 5.17 -8.52 -1.39
C ASN A 93 3.72 -8.97 -1.51
N GLY A 94 3.17 -8.91 -2.72
CA GLY A 94 1.84 -9.42 -3.00
C GLY A 94 1.46 -9.27 -4.48
N THR A 95 0.17 -9.47 -4.76
CA THR A 95 -0.37 -9.37 -6.12
C THR A 95 -1.40 -8.26 -6.21
N VAL A 96 -1.53 -7.64 -7.38
CA VAL A 96 -2.42 -6.51 -7.62
C VAL A 96 -3.34 -6.80 -8.80
N THR A 97 -4.60 -6.43 -8.66
CA THR A 97 -5.60 -6.44 -9.73
C THR A 97 -6.43 -5.18 -9.62
N GLY A 98 -7.09 -4.77 -10.70
CA GLY A 98 -7.97 -3.61 -10.65
C GLY A 98 -7.96 -2.79 -11.93
N ALA A 99 -8.68 -1.68 -11.93
CA ALA A 99 -8.75 -0.77 -13.05
C ALA A 99 -7.84 0.44 -12.83
N VAL A 100 -7.16 0.87 -13.89
CA VAL A 100 -6.34 2.09 -13.88
C VAL A 100 -6.65 2.96 -15.09
N VAL A 101 -6.70 4.26 -14.86
CA VAL A 101 -6.73 5.31 -15.88
C VAL A 101 -5.55 6.23 -15.63
N LEU A 102 -4.67 6.42 -16.61
CA LEU A 102 -3.52 7.30 -16.52
C LEU A 102 -3.50 8.28 -17.70
N ALA A 103 -3.54 9.57 -17.36
CA ALA A 103 -3.56 10.71 -18.26
C ALA A 103 -4.66 10.64 -19.34
N GLY A 104 -5.73 9.86 -19.12
CA GLY A 104 -6.77 9.57 -20.14
C GLY A 104 -6.27 8.82 -21.38
N ILE A 105 -5.02 8.32 -21.38
CA ILE A 105 -4.40 7.67 -22.55
C ILE A 105 -4.27 6.16 -22.31
N ILE A 106 -3.96 5.77 -21.08
CA ILE A 106 -3.85 4.39 -20.65
C ILE A 106 -5.07 4.10 -19.79
N GLU A 107 -5.94 3.23 -20.26
CA GLU A 107 -7.11 2.74 -19.54
C GLU A 107 -7.15 1.24 -19.74
N GLY A 108 -7.24 0.50 -18.63
CA GLY A 108 -7.31 -0.95 -18.65
C GLY A 108 -7.31 -1.56 -17.28
N ASN A 109 -7.31 -2.90 -17.25
CA ASN A 109 -7.25 -3.66 -16.02
C ASN A 109 -5.85 -4.22 -15.80
N LEU A 110 -5.35 -4.07 -14.59
CA LEU A 110 -4.17 -4.75 -14.09
C LEU A 110 -4.42 -6.25 -14.00
N GLN A 111 -3.53 -7.02 -14.59
CA GLN A 111 -3.48 -8.47 -14.50
C GLN A 111 -2.02 -8.90 -14.34
N ASN A 112 -1.80 -10.10 -13.80
CA ASN A 112 -0.45 -10.65 -13.61
C ASN A 112 0.50 -9.64 -12.94
N THR A 113 -0.03 -8.81 -12.04
CA THR A 113 0.72 -7.70 -11.45
C THR A 113 1.18 -8.12 -10.06
N VAL A 114 2.47 -7.94 -9.80
CA VAL A 114 3.10 -8.16 -8.50
C VAL A 114 3.61 -6.82 -7.96
N ILE A 115 3.68 -6.74 -6.64
CA ILE A 115 4.31 -5.63 -5.94
C ILE A 115 5.22 -6.20 -4.87
N GLU A 116 6.37 -5.57 -4.68
CA GLU A 116 7.27 -5.81 -3.56
C GLU A 116 7.90 -4.50 -3.10
N GLY A 117 8.42 -4.46 -1.88
CA GLY A 117 9.15 -3.31 -1.36
C GLY A 117 9.42 -3.41 0.14
N ASN A 118 9.83 -2.29 0.73
CA ASN A 118 10.16 -2.21 2.15
C ASN A 118 9.44 -1.04 2.82
N ALA A 119 9.26 -1.15 4.13
CA ALA A 119 8.63 -0.14 4.97
C ALA A 119 9.36 0.02 6.31
N TYR A 120 9.45 1.24 6.81
CA TYR A 120 9.87 1.53 8.18
C TYR A 120 8.67 1.80 9.06
N VAL A 121 8.60 1.11 10.19
CA VAL A 121 7.55 1.30 11.21
C VAL A 121 8.21 1.70 12.52
N ARG A 122 7.78 2.81 13.10
CA ARG A 122 8.31 3.33 14.36
C ARG A 122 7.81 2.51 15.54
N LYS A 123 8.68 2.16 16.48
CA LYS A 123 8.31 1.37 17.67
C LYS A 123 7.43 2.11 18.67
N SER A 124 7.54 3.43 18.75
CA SER A 124 6.86 4.23 19.78
C SER A 124 5.34 4.32 19.62
N ASP A 125 4.83 4.08 18.42
CA ASP A 125 3.40 4.20 18.09
C ASP A 125 2.97 3.32 16.90
N LEU A 126 3.87 2.49 16.37
CA LEU A 126 3.66 1.65 15.19
C LEU A 126 3.25 2.43 13.94
N ALA A 127 3.59 3.72 13.87
CA ALA A 127 3.36 4.53 12.70
C ALA A 127 4.32 4.14 11.57
N LEU A 128 3.79 4.05 10.35
CA LEU A 128 4.58 3.93 9.13
C LEU A 128 5.33 5.24 8.88
N GLU A 129 6.66 5.20 8.83
CA GLU A 129 7.49 6.37 8.56
C GLU A 129 7.88 6.50 7.08
N ARG A 130 8.15 5.37 6.43
CA ARG A 130 8.71 5.34 5.08
C ARG A 130 8.28 4.09 4.35
N VAL A 131 8.09 4.21 3.03
CA VAL A 131 7.94 3.08 2.11
C VAL A 131 8.95 3.28 0.98
N PHE A 132 9.83 2.31 0.76
CA PHE A 132 10.99 2.48 -0.11
C PHE A 132 11.31 1.18 -0.85
N ASP A 133 12.15 1.30 -1.89
CA ASP A 133 12.52 0.21 -2.79
C ASP A 133 11.31 -0.57 -3.31
N VAL A 134 10.22 0.15 -3.59
CA VAL A 134 9.00 -0.49 -4.07
C VAL A 134 9.12 -0.74 -5.55
N HIS A 135 8.92 -1.99 -5.95
CA HIS A 135 8.87 -2.41 -7.33
C HIS A 135 7.47 -2.98 -7.63
N MET A 136 6.86 -2.52 -8.72
CA MET A 136 5.61 -3.07 -9.22
C MET A 136 5.76 -3.37 -10.70
N GLU A 137 5.45 -4.59 -11.11
CA GLU A 137 5.44 -4.99 -12.51
C GLU A 137 4.24 -5.87 -12.84
N GLY A 138 3.81 -5.81 -14.09
CA GLY A 138 2.65 -6.58 -14.55
C GLY A 138 2.18 -6.19 -15.94
N GLU A 139 0.89 -6.39 -16.18
CA GLU A 139 0.26 -6.12 -17.47
C GLU A 139 -1.01 -5.28 -17.32
N ILE A 140 -1.20 -4.33 -18.23
CA ILE A 140 -2.45 -3.59 -18.40
C ILE A 140 -3.17 -4.15 -19.62
N LYS A 141 -4.27 -4.85 -19.38
CA LYS A 141 -5.18 -5.34 -20.43
C LYS A 141 -6.17 -4.26 -20.82
N ARG A 142 -6.09 -3.86 -22.08
CA ARG A 142 -7.04 -3.00 -22.79
C ARG A 142 -7.89 -3.88 -23.73
N GLN A 143 -8.98 -3.36 -24.27
CA GLN A 143 -9.94 -4.14 -25.08
C GLN A 143 -9.29 -5.10 -26.09
N MET A 144 -8.28 -4.64 -26.83
CA MET A 144 -7.61 -5.43 -27.89
C MET A 144 -6.08 -5.51 -27.73
N VAL A 145 -5.51 -4.93 -26.67
CA VAL A 145 -4.06 -4.79 -26.50
C VAL A 145 -3.68 -5.03 -25.04
N THR A 146 -2.68 -5.87 -24.80
CA THR A 146 -2.03 -6.04 -23.50
C THR A 146 -0.67 -5.37 -23.54
N ASN A 147 -0.37 -4.52 -22.56
CA ASN A 147 0.93 -3.87 -22.44
C ASN A 147 1.56 -4.27 -21.11
N SER A 148 2.80 -4.76 -21.13
CA SER A 148 3.58 -4.96 -19.92
C SER A 148 4.06 -3.61 -19.39
N PHE A 149 4.18 -3.49 -18.07
CA PHE A 149 4.72 -2.32 -17.40
C PHE A 149 5.56 -2.72 -16.20
N TRP A 150 6.42 -1.80 -15.77
CA TRP A 150 7.05 -1.82 -14.46
C TRP A 150 7.19 -0.39 -13.94
N ALA A 151 7.28 -0.24 -12.63
CA ALA A 151 7.49 1.03 -11.94
C ALA A 151 8.27 0.83 -10.65
N ASP A 152 9.25 1.69 -10.42
CA ASP A 152 9.93 1.82 -9.13
C ASP A 152 9.40 3.05 -8.39
N ILE A 153 9.11 2.90 -7.10
CA ILE A 153 8.49 3.93 -6.25
C ILE A 153 9.32 4.07 -4.96
N GLU A 154 9.59 5.31 -4.59
CA GLU A 154 10.22 5.66 -3.32
C GLU A 154 9.38 6.75 -2.65
N MET A 155 9.05 6.57 -1.37
CA MET A 155 8.22 7.49 -0.60
C MET A 155 8.80 7.78 0.78
N ASN A 156 8.97 9.06 1.08
CA ASN A 156 9.32 9.56 2.40
C ASN A 156 8.13 10.34 2.96
N GLN A 157 7.58 9.91 4.09
CA GLN A 157 6.65 10.74 4.85
C GLN A 157 7.43 11.52 5.92
N ASN A 158 7.34 12.85 5.88
CA ASN A 158 7.74 13.66 7.01
C ASN A 158 6.56 13.64 7.98
N VAL A 159 6.67 12.81 9.02
CA VAL A 159 5.76 12.79 10.17
C VAL A 159 6.24 13.80 11.20
#